data_AF-A0AAN5YHM1-F1
#
_entry.id   AF-A0AAN5YHM1-F1
#
_cell.length_a   1.000
_cell.length_b   1.000
_cell.length_c   1.000
_cell.angle_alpha   90.00
_cell.angle_beta   90.00
_cell.angle_gamma   90.00
#
_symmetry.space_group_name_H-M   'P 1'
#
loop_
_entity.id
_entity.type
_entity.pdbx_description
1 polymer ?
#
loop_
_entity_poly.entity_id
_entity_poly.type
_entity_poly.pdbx_seq_one_letter_code
_entity_poly.pdbx_strand_id
1 'polypeptide(L)'
;MVFLCLSFTAVALRCFVRLRLVKAFGWDDGLMVLAMLFNIWFAICGLAGSVAGIGKRFDQFDSVEDAHTALLHEQWWWLGQSAYVWVVATARISIAMLLLRLTAQRRESVVMYSVIGLTATVGLAFWLILTLQCDPVREFWQRTGRGHCIDTQYVLDIAYLYSATACLCDFTLGLFPVYLLRHLHTSRRTKWAIRVILSMGCIAGAAVAARIPYLPDYKHPDFLYATTGIAISSNIEAGLGIMAGSLITLRPLMRWLRDVSHRGIQHFRDIICKEAAESKHDYVIFSNIDEYTFLRDFDESQRQSYSDFFPQVRTLVARMPASEVHEEAHAELNNTLMIKLAAMNVRSQLRSLIGADVVTPTRTKKPHQSYKPVKFPADYSGRWPSMVIETAFSESQSKLANDARWWLNASGGELKTVITIAVQKKREAITIDKWEAISRPTRGDPGKMVPEVVQKVTMTREGGDAPVHITGAPLIIEFEKLFLRPAEEEKGERDVVFSHDNLAEIADLVWNGLSTSN
;
A
#
# COMPACT_ATOMS: atom_id res chain seq x y z
N MET A 1 -15.84 -24.70 5.54
CA MET A 1 -16.77 -23.57 5.28
C MET A 1 -16.23 -22.21 5.73
N VAL A 2 -15.92 -21.99 7.02
CA VAL A 2 -15.48 -20.67 7.52
C VAL A 2 -14.30 -20.09 6.73
N PHE A 3 -13.22 -20.85 6.56
CA PHE A 3 -12.04 -20.40 5.79
C PHE A 3 -12.34 -20.14 4.30
N LEU A 4 -13.28 -20.86 3.69
CA LEU A 4 -13.71 -20.60 2.32
C LEU A 4 -14.40 -19.24 2.22
N CYS A 5 -15.35 -18.94 3.11
CA CYS A 5 -16.05 -17.65 3.09
C CYS A 5 -15.11 -16.46 3.37
N LEU A 6 -14.18 -16.63 4.32
CA LEU A 6 -13.19 -15.60 4.66
C LEU A 6 -12.20 -15.36 3.51
N SER A 7 -11.66 -16.42 2.92
CA SER A 7 -10.75 -16.31 1.77
C SER A 7 -11.44 -15.74 0.53
N PHE A 8 -12.69 -16.15 0.23
CA PHE A 8 -13.47 -15.59 -0.86
C PHE A 8 -13.70 -14.09 -0.68
N THR A 9 -14.15 -13.67 0.51
CA THR A 9 -14.35 -12.25 0.83
C THR A 9 -13.03 -11.48 0.69
N ALA A 10 -11.92 -12.03 1.17
CA ALA A 10 -10.60 -11.39 1.07
C ALA A 10 -10.17 -11.18 -0.40
N VAL A 11 -10.35 -12.19 -1.27
CA VAL A 11 -10.01 -12.11 -2.70
C VAL A 11 -10.96 -11.15 -3.43
N ALA A 12 -12.26 -11.16 -3.12
CA ALA A 12 -13.22 -10.23 -3.70
C ALA A 12 -12.86 -8.77 -3.37
N LEU A 13 -12.52 -8.49 -2.10
CA LEU A 13 -12.06 -7.17 -1.67
C LEU A 13 -10.74 -6.79 -2.36
N ARG A 14 -9.79 -7.73 -2.50
CA ARG A 14 -8.55 -7.52 -3.26
C ARG A 14 -8.87 -7.12 -4.70
N CYS A 15 -9.72 -7.87 -5.40
CA CYS A 15 -10.11 -7.56 -6.78
C CYS A 15 -10.77 -6.19 -6.88
N PHE A 16 -11.67 -5.85 -5.96
CA PHE A 16 -12.28 -4.51 -5.91
C PHE A 16 -11.23 -3.40 -5.78
N VAL A 17 -10.30 -3.53 -4.82
CA VAL A 17 -9.24 -2.53 -4.62
C VAL A 17 -8.36 -2.40 -5.86
N ARG A 18 -7.95 -3.51 -6.47
CA ARG A 18 -6.94 -3.53 -7.53
C ARG A 18 -7.52 -3.14 -8.89
N LEU A 19 -8.79 -3.46 -9.15
CA LEU A 19 -9.49 -3.09 -10.39
C LEU A 19 -10.11 -1.69 -10.32
N ARG A 20 -10.74 -1.30 -9.20
CA ARG A 20 -11.51 -0.05 -9.11
C ARG A 20 -10.77 1.08 -8.43
N LEU A 21 -10.14 0.81 -7.27
CA LEU A 21 -9.57 1.87 -6.44
C LEU A 21 -8.16 2.27 -6.91
N VAL A 22 -7.28 1.30 -7.15
CA VAL A 22 -5.88 1.52 -7.53
C VAL A 22 -5.65 1.39 -9.04
N LYS A 23 -6.52 0.67 -9.75
CA LYS A 23 -6.42 0.40 -11.20
C LYS A 23 -5.05 -0.16 -11.63
N ALA A 24 -4.52 -1.08 -10.85
CA ALA A 24 -3.16 -1.63 -11.03
C ALA A 24 -3.14 -3.16 -10.92
N PHE A 25 -4.09 -3.83 -11.57
CA PHE A 25 -4.17 -5.29 -11.55
C PHE A 25 -2.93 -5.93 -12.19
N GLY A 26 -2.30 -6.88 -11.49
CA GLY A 26 -1.08 -7.55 -11.94
C GLY A 26 -1.21 -9.07 -12.00
N TRP A 27 -0.12 -9.72 -12.44
CA TRP A 27 0.00 -11.18 -12.48
C TRP A 27 -0.17 -11.84 -11.11
N ASP A 28 0.29 -11.17 -10.04
CA ASP A 28 0.08 -11.64 -8.67
C ASP A 28 -1.41 -11.67 -8.29
N ASP A 29 -2.18 -10.67 -8.73
CA ASP A 29 -3.63 -10.64 -8.54
C ASP A 29 -4.33 -11.78 -9.31
N GLY A 30 -3.92 -12.03 -10.55
CA GLY A 30 -4.44 -13.13 -11.37
C GLY A 30 -4.19 -14.51 -10.77
N LEU A 31 -2.97 -14.77 -10.28
CA LEU A 31 -2.66 -16.03 -9.61
C LEU A 31 -3.43 -16.23 -8.29
N MET A 32 -3.72 -15.15 -7.55
CA MET A 32 -4.52 -15.24 -6.34
C MET A 32 -6.00 -15.59 -6.65
N VAL A 33 -6.54 -15.05 -7.75
CA VAL A 33 -7.87 -15.45 -8.24
C VAL A 33 -7.88 -16.91 -8.65
N LEU A 34 -6.84 -17.37 -9.35
CA LEU A 34 -6.69 -18.78 -9.71
C LEU A 34 -6.60 -19.69 -8.47
N ALA A 35 -5.86 -19.28 -7.44
CA ALA A 35 -5.81 -19.99 -6.16
C ALA A 35 -7.20 -20.10 -5.51
N MET A 36 -8.02 -19.04 -5.59
CA MET A 36 -9.39 -19.06 -5.09
C MET A 36 -10.29 -20.03 -5.86
N LEU A 37 -10.15 -20.13 -7.19
CA LEU A 37 -10.89 -21.11 -7.99
C LEU A 37 -10.56 -22.55 -7.58
N PHE A 38 -9.26 -22.84 -7.39
CA PHE A 38 -8.84 -24.14 -6.86
C PHE A 38 -9.35 -24.36 -5.43
N ASN A 39 -9.47 -23.32 -4.61
CA ASN A 39 -9.96 -23.43 -3.24
C ASN A 39 -11.46 -23.71 -3.18
N ILE A 40 -12.23 -23.16 -4.13
CA ILE A 40 -13.64 -23.52 -4.33
C ILE A 40 -13.74 -24.99 -4.74
N TRP A 41 -12.91 -25.46 -5.68
CA TRP A 41 -12.88 -26.88 -6.05
C TRP A 41 -12.51 -27.77 -4.86
N PHE A 42 -11.49 -27.41 -4.09
CA PHE A 42 -11.09 -28.13 -2.88
C PHE A 42 -12.24 -28.21 -1.86
N ALA A 43 -12.96 -27.10 -1.65
CA ALA A 43 -14.12 -27.08 -0.77
C ALA A 43 -15.29 -27.93 -1.28
N ILE A 44 -15.56 -27.95 -2.59
CA ILE A 44 -16.59 -28.82 -3.18
C ILE A 44 -16.27 -30.28 -2.91
N CYS A 45 -15.01 -30.69 -3.09
CA CYS A 45 -14.58 -32.07 -2.80
C CYS A 45 -14.77 -32.40 -1.31
N GLY A 46 -14.39 -31.49 -0.41
CA GLY A 46 -14.59 -31.68 1.03
C GLY A 46 -16.06 -31.77 1.43
N LEU A 47 -16.93 -30.96 0.81
CA LEU A 47 -18.37 -30.96 1.10
C LEU A 47 -19.07 -32.20 0.55
N ALA A 48 -18.86 -32.52 -0.72
CA ALA A 48 -19.39 -33.73 -1.34
C ALA A 48 -18.93 -34.97 -0.57
N GLY A 49 -17.66 -35.01 -0.19
CA GLY A 49 -17.12 -36.07 0.66
C GLY A 49 -17.74 -36.11 2.05
N SER A 50 -17.98 -34.97 2.71
CA SER A 50 -18.56 -34.94 4.07
C SER A 50 -20.04 -35.35 4.11
N VAL A 51 -20.84 -34.95 3.12
CA VAL A 51 -22.26 -35.35 2.99
C VAL A 51 -22.36 -36.85 2.71
N ALA A 52 -21.38 -37.39 2.00
CA ALA A 52 -21.36 -38.78 1.62
C ALA A 52 -20.79 -39.69 2.75
N GLY A 53 -19.87 -39.22 3.62
CA GLY A 53 -19.40 -40.02 4.76
C GLY A 53 -17.95 -39.81 5.25
N ILE A 54 -17.18 -38.85 4.72
CA ILE A 54 -15.83 -38.54 5.22
C ILE A 54 -15.88 -38.25 6.74
N GLY A 55 -15.08 -38.98 7.51
CA GLY A 55 -15.07 -38.91 8.98
C GLY A 55 -15.87 -40.02 9.69
N LYS A 56 -16.46 -40.98 8.96
CA LYS A 56 -17.01 -42.23 9.50
C LYS A 56 -15.95 -43.33 9.54
N ARG A 57 -16.07 -44.27 10.49
CA ARG A 57 -15.21 -45.47 10.57
C ARG A 57 -15.73 -46.55 9.62
N PHE A 58 -14.84 -47.46 9.20
CA PHE A 58 -15.18 -48.47 8.20
C PHE A 58 -16.21 -49.50 8.70
N ASP A 59 -16.32 -49.67 10.03
CA ASP A 59 -17.29 -50.54 10.73
C ASP A 59 -18.72 -49.97 10.79
N GLN A 60 -18.94 -48.75 10.29
CA GLN A 60 -20.25 -48.10 10.27
C GLN A 60 -21.00 -48.26 8.94
N PHE A 61 -20.45 -49.07 8.03
CA PHE A 61 -20.97 -49.34 6.70
C PHE A 61 -21.42 -50.81 6.60
N ASP A 62 -22.71 -51.07 6.88
CA ASP A 62 -23.27 -52.43 7.04
C ASP A 62 -23.90 -53.00 5.74
N SER A 63 -24.09 -52.19 4.69
CA SER A 63 -24.79 -52.59 3.45
C SER A 63 -23.91 -52.55 2.18
N VAL A 64 -24.31 -53.29 1.14
CA VAL A 64 -23.63 -53.26 -0.19
C VAL A 64 -23.73 -51.87 -0.85
N GLU A 65 -24.76 -51.09 -0.50
CA GLU A 65 -24.96 -49.70 -0.93
C GLU A 65 -23.91 -48.77 -0.29
N ASP A 66 -23.43 -49.11 0.91
CA ASP A 66 -22.37 -48.39 1.60
C ASP A 66 -20.99 -48.61 0.96
N ALA A 67 -20.75 -49.80 0.38
CA ALA A 67 -19.48 -50.11 -0.30
C ALA A 67 -19.27 -49.24 -1.55
N HIS A 68 -20.31 -49.03 -2.37
CA HIS A 68 -20.22 -48.12 -3.53
C HIS A 68 -19.99 -46.66 -3.09
N THR A 69 -20.61 -46.28 -1.97
CA THR A 69 -20.49 -44.97 -1.36
C THR A 69 -19.06 -44.72 -0.85
N ALA A 70 -18.40 -45.75 -0.28
CA ALA A 70 -17.00 -45.72 0.12
C ALA A 70 -16.02 -45.46 -1.03
N LEU A 71 -16.22 -46.08 -2.21
CA LEU A 71 -15.36 -45.85 -3.38
C LEU A 71 -15.49 -44.41 -3.90
N LEU A 72 -16.70 -43.85 -3.87
CA LEU A 72 -16.94 -42.45 -4.22
C LEU A 72 -16.22 -41.50 -3.24
N HIS A 73 -16.11 -41.84 -1.95
CA HIS A 73 -15.38 -41.01 -0.98
C HIS A 73 -13.89 -40.91 -1.28
N GLU A 74 -13.24 -42.03 -1.56
CA GLU A 74 -11.82 -42.06 -1.90
C GLU A 74 -11.54 -41.29 -3.18
N GLN A 75 -12.47 -41.31 -4.14
CA GLN A 75 -12.40 -40.47 -5.34
C GLN A 75 -12.49 -38.97 -5.04
N TRP A 76 -13.45 -38.53 -4.20
CA TRP A 76 -13.55 -37.13 -3.79
C TRP A 76 -12.33 -36.66 -3.00
N TRP A 77 -11.78 -37.53 -2.14
CA TRP A 77 -10.55 -37.25 -1.41
C TRP A 77 -9.36 -37.09 -2.35
N TRP A 78 -9.23 -37.95 -3.36
CA TRP A 78 -8.18 -37.87 -4.40
C TRP A 78 -8.24 -36.57 -5.20
N LEU A 79 -9.45 -36.16 -5.61
CA LEU A 79 -9.68 -34.88 -6.29
C LEU A 79 -9.37 -33.69 -5.36
N GLY A 80 -9.78 -33.79 -4.09
CA GLY A 80 -9.53 -32.77 -3.08
C GLY A 80 -8.04 -32.55 -2.81
N GLN A 81 -7.28 -33.63 -2.66
CA GLN A 81 -5.83 -33.57 -2.47
C GLN A 81 -5.15 -32.88 -3.66
N SER A 82 -5.58 -33.20 -4.89
CA SER A 82 -5.09 -32.53 -6.10
C SER A 82 -5.37 -31.03 -6.08
N ALA A 83 -6.62 -30.64 -5.80
CA ALA A 83 -7.00 -29.23 -5.71
C ALA A 83 -6.18 -28.48 -4.65
N TYR A 84 -5.97 -29.08 -3.47
CA TYR A 84 -5.17 -28.49 -2.39
C TYR A 84 -3.74 -28.13 -2.82
N VAL A 85 -3.02 -29.03 -3.52
CA VAL A 85 -1.64 -28.75 -3.94
C VAL A 85 -1.60 -27.54 -4.89
N TRP A 86 -2.56 -27.43 -5.81
CA TRP A 86 -2.68 -26.29 -6.71
C TRP A 86 -3.05 -24.99 -5.98
N VAL A 87 -3.94 -25.03 -4.99
CA VAL A 87 -4.28 -23.86 -4.16
C VAL A 87 -3.03 -23.29 -3.49
N VAL A 88 -2.31 -24.12 -2.76
CA VAL A 88 -1.17 -23.67 -1.96
C VAL A 88 -0.04 -23.19 -2.86
N ALA A 89 0.25 -23.90 -3.95
CA ALA A 89 1.29 -23.51 -4.89
C ALA A 89 0.99 -22.14 -5.54
N THR A 90 -0.21 -21.95 -6.08
CA THR A 90 -0.59 -20.70 -6.75
C THR A 90 -0.71 -19.52 -5.77
N ALA A 91 -1.21 -19.75 -4.55
CA ALA A 91 -1.26 -18.73 -3.51
C ALA A 91 0.14 -18.29 -3.06
N ARG A 92 1.05 -19.23 -2.77
CA ARG A 92 2.44 -18.92 -2.39
C ARG A 92 3.19 -18.18 -3.49
N ILE A 93 3.06 -18.60 -4.74
CA ILE A 93 3.69 -17.94 -5.90
C ILE A 93 3.12 -16.52 -6.07
N SER A 94 1.81 -16.33 -5.92
CA SER A 94 1.18 -14.99 -5.94
C SER A 94 1.77 -14.07 -4.87
N ILE A 95 1.88 -14.55 -3.62
CA ILE A 95 2.47 -13.77 -2.50
C ILE A 95 3.94 -13.45 -2.80
N ALA A 96 4.73 -14.43 -3.24
CA ALA A 96 6.14 -14.22 -3.55
C ALA A 96 6.33 -13.19 -4.68
N MET A 97 5.50 -13.21 -5.73
CA MET A 97 5.54 -12.19 -6.79
C MET A 97 5.14 -10.80 -6.30
N LEU A 98 4.12 -10.71 -5.42
CA LEU A 98 3.74 -9.45 -4.80
C LEU A 98 4.90 -8.89 -3.97
N LEU A 99 5.57 -9.72 -3.17
CA LEU A 99 6.74 -9.31 -2.39
C LEU A 99 7.92 -8.93 -3.27
N LEU A 100 8.16 -9.67 -4.36
CA LEU A 100 9.22 -9.37 -5.33
C LEU A 100 9.06 -7.96 -5.93
N ARG A 101 7.82 -7.53 -6.22
CA ARG A 101 7.53 -6.16 -6.69
C ARG A 101 7.85 -5.08 -5.66
N LEU A 102 7.89 -5.42 -4.38
CA LEU A 102 8.21 -4.49 -3.28
C LEU A 102 9.71 -4.48 -2.93
N THR A 103 10.48 -5.50 -3.35
CA THR A 103 11.91 -5.57 -3.10
C THR A 103 12.70 -4.69 -4.07
N ALA A 104 13.74 -4.03 -3.55
CA ALA A 104 14.67 -3.24 -4.35
C ALA A 104 16.07 -3.88 -4.45
N GLN A 105 16.45 -4.73 -3.48
CA GLN A 105 17.78 -5.31 -3.41
C GLN A 105 17.86 -6.68 -4.08
N ARG A 106 18.97 -6.95 -4.80
CA ARG A 106 19.19 -8.24 -5.49
C ARG A 106 19.13 -9.45 -4.57
N ARG A 107 19.66 -9.35 -3.34
CA ARG A 107 19.66 -10.46 -2.37
C ARG A 107 18.23 -10.85 -1.97
N GLU A 108 17.38 -9.87 -1.75
CA GLU A 108 15.96 -10.04 -1.40
C GLU A 108 15.18 -10.70 -2.54
N SER A 109 15.42 -10.27 -3.78
CA SER A 109 14.80 -10.86 -4.96
C SER A 109 15.21 -12.33 -5.18
N VAL A 110 16.47 -12.68 -4.92
CA VAL A 110 16.94 -14.09 -5.01
C VAL A 110 16.17 -14.99 -4.06
N VAL A 111 15.93 -14.56 -2.81
CA VAL A 111 15.14 -15.34 -1.84
C VAL A 111 13.72 -15.60 -2.37
N MET A 112 13.07 -14.58 -2.95
CA MET A 112 11.72 -14.75 -3.52
C MET A 112 11.71 -15.69 -4.72
N TYR A 113 12.69 -15.60 -5.63
CA TYR A 113 12.81 -16.55 -6.75
C TYR A 113 13.07 -17.98 -6.26
N SER A 114 13.87 -18.16 -5.22
CA SER A 114 14.07 -19.48 -4.60
C SER A 114 12.77 -20.04 -4.04
N VAL A 115 11.95 -19.24 -3.35
CA VAL A 115 10.63 -19.67 -2.85
C VAL A 115 9.70 -20.06 -4.00
N ILE A 116 9.67 -19.29 -5.09
CA ILE A 116 8.86 -19.61 -6.29
C ILE A 116 9.33 -20.93 -6.91
N GLY A 117 10.63 -21.07 -7.16
CA GLY A 117 11.21 -22.27 -7.76
C GLY A 117 10.99 -23.53 -6.91
N LEU A 118 11.23 -23.42 -5.60
CA LEU A 118 11.06 -24.52 -4.66
C LEU A 118 9.59 -24.95 -4.54
N THR A 119 8.67 -23.98 -4.45
CA THR A 119 7.22 -24.26 -4.41
C THR A 119 6.74 -24.94 -5.69
N ALA A 120 7.17 -24.45 -6.86
CA ALA A 120 6.76 -25.00 -8.14
C ALA A 120 7.31 -26.42 -8.35
N THR A 121 8.59 -26.64 -8.07
CA THR A 121 9.26 -27.93 -8.31
C THR A 121 8.79 -29.01 -7.34
N VAL A 122 8.86 -28.75 -6.03
CA VAL A 122 8.47 -29.73 -5.01
C VAL A 122 6.95 -29.96 -5.02
N GLY A 123 6.16 -28.91 -5.26
CA GLY A 123 4.70 -29.04 -5.39
C GLY A 123 4.28 -29.87 -6.60
N LEU A 124 4.89 -29.62 -7.77
CA LEU A 124 4.60 -30.39 -8.98
C LEU A 124 5.01 -31.86 -8.84
N ALA A 125 6.20 -32.12 -8.29
CA ALA A 125 6.66 -33.49 -8.05
C ALA A 125 5.73 -34.24 -7.09
N PHE A 126 5.35 -33.61 -5.97
CA PHE A 126 4.42 -34.20 -5.01
C PHE A 126 3.05 -34.49 -5.63
N TRP A 127 2.51 -33.55 -6.40
CA TRP A 127 1.24 -33.73 -7.10
C TRP A 127 1.29 -34.90 -8.11
N LEU A 128 2.33 -34.98 -8.94
CA LEU A 128 2.48 -36.06 -9.91
C LEU A 128 2.54 -37.43 -9.23
N ILE A 129 3.31 -37.55 -8.15
CA ILE A 129 3.47 -38.82 -7.44
C ILE A 129 2.15 -39.23 -6.79
N LEU A 130 1.45 -38.31 -6.12
CA LEU A 130 0.17 -38.61 -5.49
C LEU A 130 -0.96 -38.91 -6.48
N THR A 131 -0.96 -38.26 -7.65
CA THR A 131 -1.99 -38.49 -8.67
C THR A 131 -1.77 -39.78 -9.44
N LEU A 132 -0.50 -40.17 -9.66
CA LEU A 132 -0.11 -41.32 -10.47
C LEU A 132 0.43 -42.49 -9.62
N GLN A 133 0.10 -42.53 -8.33
CA GLN A 133 0.61 -43.54 -7.39
C GLN A 133 0.14 -44.97 -7.67
N CYS A 134 -0.89 -45.17 -8.50
CA CYS A 134 -1.41 -46.48 -8.87
C CYS A 134 -1.53 -46.63 -10.39
N ASP A 135 -1.28 -47.84 -10.89
CA ASP A 135 -1.49 -48.23 -12.28
C ASP A 135 -2.50 -49.40 -12.36
N PRO A 136 -3.70 -49.20 -12.94
CA PRO A 136 -4.27 -47.92 -13.38
C PRO A 136 -4.68 -47.01 -12.20
N VAL A 137 -4.74 -45.69 -12.40
CA VAL A 137 -5.06 -44.70 -11.34
C VAL A 137 -6.34 -45.03 -10.57
N ARG A 138 -7.34 -45.60 -11.24
CA ARG A 138 -8.61 -46.05 -10.63
C ARG A 138 -8.45 -47.08 -9.51
N GLU A 139 -7.33 -47.79 -9.48
CA GLU A 139 -7.05 -48.78 -8.45
C GLU A 139 -6.89 -48.15 -7.06
N PHE A 140 -6.55 -46.85 -6.98
CA PHE A 140 -6.48 -46.11 -5.72
C PHE A 140 -7.79 -46.19 -4.93
N TRP A 141 -8.93 -45.99 -5.60
CA TRP A 141 -10.25 -45.94 -4.95
C TRP A 141 -11.10 -47.19 -5.19
N GLN A 142 -10.86 -47.97 -6.25
CA GLN A 142 -11.66 -49.17 -6.52
C GLN A 142 -11.15 -50.42 -5.81
N ARG A 143 -9.86 -50.47 -5.43
CA ARG A 143 -9.20 -51.57 -4.71
C ARG A 143 -9.59 -52.96 -5.24
N THR A 144 -9.62 -53.11 -6.57
CA THR A 144 -10.11 -54.33 -7.23
C THR A 144 -9.13 -55.51 -7.16
N GLY A 145 -7.89 -55.26 -6.75
CA GLY A 145 -6.78 -56.22 -6.75
C GLY A 145 -6.20 -56.48 -8.15
N ARG A 146 -6.63 -55.74 -9.18
CA ARG A 146 -6.22 -55.92 -10.58
C ARG A 146 -5.22 -54.86 -11.07
N GLY A 147 -4.64 -54.08 -10.16
CA GLY A 147 -3.59 -53.09 -10.43
C GLY A 147 -2.51 -53.09 -9.34
N HIS A 148 -1.49 -52.25 -9.51
CA HIS A 148 -0.39 -52.09 -8.56
C HIS A 148 -0.31 -50.63 -8.10
N CYS A 149 -0.12 -50.39 -6.80
CA CYS A 149 0.14 -49.07 -6.23
C CYS A 149 1.54 -49.01 -5.61
N ILE A 150 2.21 -47.85 -5.68
CA ILE A 150 3.51 -47.65 -5.03
C ILE A 150 3.41 -47.87 -3.52
N ASP A 151 4.51 -48.31 -2.92
CA ASP A 151 4.55 -48.56 -1.49
C ASP A 151 4.33 -47.25 -0.70
N THR A 152 3.40 -47.33 0.26
CA THR A 152 2.99 -46.20 1.11
C THR A 152 4.15 -45.56 1.84
N GLN A 153 5.25 -46.27 2.12
CA GLN A 153 6.46 -45.70 2.71
C GLN A 153 7.07 -44.61 1.82
N TYR A 154 7.13 -44.80 0.50
CA TYR A 154 7.62 -43.76 -0.42
C TYR A 154 6.69 -42.55 -0.44
N VAL A 155 5.37 -42.77 -0.37
CA VAL A 155 4.38 -41.69 -0.29
C VAL A 155 4.60 -40.86 0.98
N LEU A 156 4.87 -41.51 2.11
CA LEU A 156 5.19 -40.84 3.38
C LEU A 156 6.46 -40.01 3.27
N ASP A 157 7.55 -40.58 2.75
CA ASP A 157 8.85 -39.90 2.64
C ASP A 157 8.73 -38.59 1.82
N ILE A 158 7.98 -38.64 0.72
CA ILE A 158 7.75 -37.47 -0.14
C ILE A 158 6.80 -36.48 0.57
N ALA A 159 5.78 -36.96 1.28
CA ALA A 159 4.89 -36.10 2.06
C ALA A 159 5.64 -35.35 3.19
N TYR A 160 6.62 -35.98 3.83
CA TYR A 160 7.52 -35.32 4.79
C TYR A 160 8.36 -34.23 4.10
N LEU A 161 8.97 -34.54 2.95
CA LEU A 161 9.76 -33.56 2.19
C LEU A 161 8.93 -32.35 1.75
N TYR A 162 7.72 -32.59 1.22
CA TYR A 162 6.79 -31.54 0.83
C TYR A 162 6.38 -30.70 2.04
N SER A 163 6.03 -31.32 3.17
CA SER A 163 5.60 -30.62 4.38
C SER A 163 6.70 -29.76 5.00
N ALA A 164 7.94 -30.27 5.05
CA ALA A 164 9.09 -29.50 5.54
C ALA A 164 9.37 -28.28 4.64
N THR A 165 9.32 -28.48 3.31
CA THR A 165 9.51 -27.42 2.32
C THR A 165 8.41 -26.36 2.41
N ALA A 166 7.16 -26.79 2.50
CA ALA A 166 5.98 -25.93 2.64
C ALA A 166 6.09 -25.04 3.89
N CYS A 167 6.42 -25.65 5.03
CA CYS A 167 6.63 -24.97 6.30
C CYS A 167 7.73 -23.90 6.20
N LEU A 168 8.87 -24.23 5.60
CA LEU A 168 9.98 -23.29 5.38
C LEU A 168 9.56 -22.10 4.50
N CYS A 169 8.83 -22.35 3.41
CA CYS A 169 8.34 -21.31 2.52
C CYS A 169 7.34 -20.38 3.23
N ASP A 170 6.42 -20.91 4.03
CA ASP A 170 5.42 -20.10 4.75
C ASP A 170 6.06 -19.19 5.79
N PHE A 171 7.00 -19.71 6.58
CA PHE A 171 7.76 -18.88 7.51
C PHE A 171 8.57 -17.81 6.78
N THR A 172 9.19 -18.16 5.65
CA THR A 172 9.92 -17.19 4.83
C THR A 172 9.00 -16.07 4.36
N LEU A 173 7.86 -16.40 3.74
CA LEU A 173 6.90 -15.42 3.23
C LEU A 173 6.25 -14.59 4.36
N GLY A 174 6.01 -15.18 5.53
CA GLY A 174 5.45 -14.49 6.69
C GLY A 174 6.44 -13.50 7.33
N LEU A 175 7.71 -13.88 7.48
CA LEU A 175 8.75 -13.07 8.12
C LEU A 175 9.34 -12.01 7.18
N PHE A 176 9.29 -12.23 5.87
CA PHE A 176 9.92 -11.36 4.89
C PHE A 176 9.42 -9.90 4.91
N PRO A 177 8.11 -9.59 5.01
CA PRO A 177 7.62 -8.22 5.14
C PRO A 177 8.19 -7.48 6.35
N VAL A 178 8.45 -8.19 7.46
CA VAL A 178 9.06 -7.61 8.66
C VAL A 178 10.51 -7.24 8.40
N TYR A 179 11.26 -8.16 7.76
CA TYR A 179 12.64 -7.91 7.38
C TYR A 179 12.77 -6.71 6.42
N LEU A 180 11.92 -6.65 5.39
CA LEU A 180 11.91 -5.58 4.40
C LEU A 180 11.62 -4.21 5.04
N LEU A 181 10.75 -4.17 6.06
CA LEU A 181 10.29 -2.93 6.68
C LEU A 181 11.04 -2.56 7.96
N ARG A 182 12.05 -3.33 8.38
CA ARG A 182 12.78 -3.10 9.66
C ARG A 182 13.48 -1.74 9.73
N HIS A 183 13.99 -1.27 8.58
CA HIS A 183 14.69 0.01 8.45
C HIS A 183 13.77 1.16 8.02
N LEU A 184 12.51 0.85 7.71
CA LEU A 184 11.52 1.83 7.31
C LEU A 184 10.73 2.28 8.53
N HIS A 185 10.85 3.56 8.87
CA HIS A 185 10.08 4.18 9.94
C HIS A 185 8.59 4.24 9.56
N THR A 186 7.86 3.19 9.92
CA THR A 186 6.46 3.01 9.61
C THR A 186 5.57 3.52 10.75
N SER A 187 4.37 4.02 10.39
CA SER A 187 3.37 4.47 11.37
C SER A 187 2.86 3.30 12.22
N ARG A 188 2.39 3.57 13.44
CA ARG A 188 1.88 2.53 14.38
C ARG A 188 0.77 1.66 13.77
N ARG A 189 -0.05 2.22 12.88
CA ARG A 189 -1.11 1.50 12.15
C ARG A 189 -0.55 0.51 11.13
N THR A 190 0.47 0.90 10.38
CA THR A 190 1.19 -0.01 9.47
C THR A 190 1.89 -1.12 10.26
N LYS A 191 2.47 -0.82 11.43
CA LYS A 191 3.03 -1.85 12.33
C LYS A 191 1.96 -2.85 12.83
N TRP A 192 0.74 -2.40 13.11
CA TRP A 192 -0.37 -3.31 13.46
C TRP A 192 -0.79 -4.19 12.28
N ALA A 193 -0.97 -3.61 11.08
CA ALA A 193 -1.31 -4.39 9.89
C ALA A 193 -0.24 -5.44 9.56
N ILE A 194 1.05 -5.08 9.68
CA ILE A 194 2.17 -6.03 9.51
C ILE A 194 2.09 -7.15 10.54
N ARG A 195 1.81 -6.86 11.81
CA ARG A 195 1.66 -7.90 12.85
C ARG A 195 0.53 -8.88 12.53
N VAL A 196 -0.60 -8.40 12.01
CA VAL A 196 -1.72 -9.26 11.60
C VAL A 196 -1.33 -10.15 10.43
N ILE A 197 -0.74 -9.59 9.38
CA ILE A 197 -0.30 -10.35 8.20
C ILE A 197 0.78 -11.39 8.59
N LEU A 198 1.74 -10.97 9.42
CA LEU A 198 2.77 -11.83 9.97
C LEU A 198 2.16 -12.99 10.76
N SER A 199 1.21 -12.72 11.65
CA SER A 199 0.56 -13.77 12.44
C SER A 199 -0.11 -14.80 11.53
N MET A 200 -0.76 -14.38 10.44
CA MET A 200 -1.40 -15.32 9.51
C MET A 200 -0.38 -16.20 8.78
N GLY A 201 0.75 -15.64 8.34
CA GLY A 201 1.82 -16.41 7.72
C GLY A 201 2.45 -17.42 8.67
N CYS A 202 2.70 -17.03 9.94
CA CYS A 202 3.22 -17.96 10.95
C CYS A 202 2.21 -19.04 11.34
N ILE A 203 0.92 -18.70 11.45
CA ILE A 203 -0.13 -19.70 11.75
C ILE A 203 -0.29 -20.67 10.57
N ALA A 204 -0.17 -20.21 9.33
CA ALA A 204 -0.17 -21.09 8.16
C ALA A 204 0.99 -22.09 8.20
N GLY A 205 2.22 -21.63 8.47
CA GLY A 205 3.38 -22.53 8.64
C GLY A 205 3.22 -23.48 9.83
N ALA A 206 2.65 -23.02 10.95
CA ALA A 206 2.36 -23.85 12.11
C ALA A 206 1.28 -24.91 11.81
N ALA A 207 0.29 -24.61 10.97
CA ALA A 207 -0.72 -25.58 10.54
C ALA A 207 -0.07 -26.74 9.76
N VAL A 208 0.87 -26.43 8.85
CA VAL A 208 1.66 -27.45 8.14
C VAL A 208 2.48 -28.29 9.11
N ALA A 209 3.15 -27.66 10.08
CA ALA A 209 3.92 -28.38 11.10
C ALA A 209 3.03 -29.31 11.95
N ALA A 210 1.84 -28.85 12.32
CA ALA A 210 0.86 -29.63 13.07
C ALA A 210 0.31 -30.83 12.28
N ARG A 211 0.45 -30.86 10.94
CA ARG A 211 0.07 -31.99 10.09
C ARG A 211 1.05 -33.15 10.13
N ILE A 212 2.33 -32.87 10.36
CA ILE A 212 3.42 -33.84 10.26
C ILE A 212 3.19 -35.10 11.13
N PRO A 213 2.71 -34.99 12.39
CA PRO A 213 2.42 -36.16 13.22
C PRO A 213 1.29 -37.05 12.70
N TYR A 214 0.40 -36.53 11.85
CA TYR A 214 -0.72 -37.28 11.25
C TYR A 214 -0.31 -37.97 9.96
N LEU A 215 0.87 -37.73 9.39
CA LEU A 215 1.30 -38.40 8.15
C LEU A 215 1.31 -39.93 8.26
N PRO A 216 1.68 -40.59 9.36
CA PRO A 216 1.57 -42.04 9.48
C PRO A 216 0.15 -42.60 9.30
N ASP A 217 -0.89 -41.78 9.46
CA ASP A 217 -2.30 -42.17 9.29
C ASP A 217 -2.65 -42.55 7.85
N TYR A 218 -1.78 -42.26 6.86
CA TYR A 218 -1.89 -42.80 5.51
C TYR A 218 -1.87 -44.34 5.47
N LYS A 219 -1.30 -45.00 6.48
CA LYS A 219 -1.27 -46.47 6.61
C LYS A 219 -2.45 -47.04 7.41
N HIS A 220 -3.32 -46.19 7.95
CA HIS A 220 -4.37 -46.62 8.85
C HIS A 220 -5.47 -47.39 8.07
N PRO A 221 -6.00 -48.51 8.60
CA PRO A 221 -7.08 -49.26 7.95
C PRO A 221 -8.34 -48.39 7.73
N ASP A 222 -8.69 -47.55 8.71
CA ASP A 222 -9.72 -46.49 8.57
C ASP A 222 -9.14 -45.21 7.92
N PHE A 223 -8.61 -45.30 6.70
CA PHE A 223 -7.94 -44.19 6.01
C PHE A 223 -8.75 -42.88 5.98
N LEU A 224 -10.05 -42.95 5.67
CA LEU A 224 -10.92 -41.77 5.58
C LEU A 224 -11.16 -41.08 6.94
N TYR A 225 -11.16 -41.84 8.03
CA TYR A 225 -11.32 -41.29 9.38
C TYR A 225 -9.99 -40.69 9.84
N ALA A 226 -8.90 -41.44 9.75
CA ALA A 226 -7.59 -41.06 10.28
C ALA A 226 -6.99 -39.84 9.54
N THR A 227 -7.22 -39.73 8.23
CA THR A 227 -6.73 -38.58 7.44
C THR A 227 -7.55 -37.29 7.61
N THR A 228 -8.60 -37.29 8.44
CA THR A 228 -9.40 -36.09 8.71
C THR A 228 -8.55 -34.94 9.29
N GLY A 229 -7.59 -35.26 10.16
CA GLY A 229 -6.66 -34.26 10.72
C GLY A 229 -5.81 -33.57 9.64
N ILE A 230 -5.37 -34.36 8.64
CA ILE A 230 -4.63 -33.87 7.47
C ILE A 230 -5.50 -32.92 6.64
N ALA A 231 -6.76 -33.29 6.38
CA ALA A 231 -7.69 -32.48 5.62
C ALA A 231 -8.02 -31.15 6.33
N ILE A 232 -8.22 -31.17 7.65
CA ILE A 232 -8.48 -29.97 8.46
C ILE A 232 -7.28 -29.01 8.40
N SER A 233 -6.07 -29.51 8.66
CA SER A 233 -4.86 -28.70 8.60
C SER A 233 -4.66 -28.08 7.20
N SER A 234 -4.88 -28.87 6.15
CA SER A 234 -4.76 -28.42 4.75
C SER A 234 -5.76 -27.31 4.39
N ASN A 235 -6.97 -27.34 4.94
CA ASN A 235 -7.95 -26.26 4.80
C ASN A 235 -7.52 -24.98 5.52
N ILE A 236 -6.92 -25.10 6.71
CA ILE A 236 -6.41 -23.96 7.49
C ILE A 236 -5.27 -23.29 6.73
N GLU A 237 -4.29 -24.06 6.26
CA GLU A 237 -3.15 -23.57 5.47
C GLU A 237 -3.62 -22.84 4.21
N ALA A 238 -4.45 -23.48 3.38
CA ALA A 238 -4.96 -22.92 2.13
C ALA A 238 -5.73 -21.61 2.36
N GLY A 239 -6.65 -21.61 3.34
CA GLY A 239 -7.45 -20.44 3.69
C GLY A 239 -6.60 -19.27 4.19
N LEU A 240 -5.69 -19.53 5.14
CA LEU A 240 -4.81 -18.52 5.71
C LEU A 240 -3.82 -17.97 4.68
N GLY A 241 -3.29 -18.80 3.78
CA GLY A 241 -2.42 -18.37 2.69
C GLY A 241 -3.12 -17.36 1.77
N ILE A 242 -4.32 -17.70 1.30
CA ILE A 242 -5.11 -16.80 0.43
C ILE A 242 -5.47 -15.50 1.17
N MET A 243 -5.89 -15.60 2.43
CA MET A 243 -6.23 -14.44 3.26
C MET A 243 -5.02 -13.53 3.46
N ALA A 244 -3.88 -14.07 3.89
CA ALA A 244 -2.66 -13.32 4.14
C ALA A 244 -2.20 -12.57 2.87
N GLY A 245 -2.18 -13.27 1.74
CA GLY A 245 -1.84 -12.67 0.45
C GLY A 245 -2.80 -11.57 0.02
N SER A 246 -4.09 -11.70 0.32
CA SER A 246 -5.10 -10.72 -0.05
C SER A 246 -5.08 -9.47 0.83
N LEU A 247 -4.90 -9.64 2.15
CA LEU A 247 -4.90 -8.55 3.13
C LEU A 247 -3.78 -7.53 2.92
N ILE A 248 -2.62 -7.94 2.39
CA ILE A 248 -1.49 -7.04 2.06
C ILE A 248 -1.96 -5.90 1.13
N THR A 249 -2.93 -6.16 0.26
CA THR A 249 -3.41 -5.20 -0.74
C THR A 249 -4.56 -4.31 -0.26
N LEU A 250 -5.16 -4.56 0.92
CA LEU A 250 -6.37 -3.86 1.37
C LEU A 250 -6.12 -2.51 2.06
N ARG A 251 -4.86 -2.07 2.19
CA ARG A 251 -4.54 -0.77 2.82
C ARG A 251 -5.30 0.43 2.22
N PRO A 252 -5.48 0.55 0.89
CA PRO A 252 -6.27 1.63 0.30
C PRO A 252 -7.75 1.56 0.67
N LEU A 253 -8.32 0.35 0.81
CA LEU A 253 -9.73 0.17 1.21
C LEU A 253 -10.00 0.71 2.60
N MET A 254 -9.09 0.48 3.55
CA MET A 254 -9.24 1.01 4.91
C MET A 254 -9.24 2.54 4.95
N ARG A 255 -8.60 3.20 3.98
CA ARG A 255 -8.66 4.66 3.84
C ARG A 255 -10.02 5.08 3.28
N TRP A 256 -10.46 4.42 2.21
CA TRP A 256 -11.74 4.68 1.57
C TRP A 256 -12.96 4.43 2.48
N LEU A 257 -12.93 3.39 3.32
CA LEU A 257 -14.01 3.11 4.28
C LEU A 257 -14.14 4.17 5.37
N ARG A 258 -13.14 5.03 5.55
CA ARG A 258 -13.20 6.16 6.48
C ARG A 258 -13.82 7.40 5.83
N ASP A 259 -14.18 7.34 4.55
CA ASP A 259 -14.80 8.45 3.85
C ASP A 259 -16.22 8.66 4.39
N VAL A 260 -16.52 9.88 4.82
CA VAL A 260 -17.84 10.21 5.35
C VAL A 260 -18.67 10.85 4.24
N SER A 261 -19.92 10.40 4.05
CA SER A 261 -20.82 11.06 3.10
C SER A 261 -21.15 12.47 3.59
N HIS A 262 -20.93 13.47 2.74
CA HIS A 262 -21.34 14.84 3.05
C HIS A 262 -22.86 14.92 3.14
N ARG A 263 -23.37 15.62 4.17
CA ARG A 263 -24.80 15.84 4.41
C ARG A 263 -25.15 17.32 4.57
N GLY A 264 -24.18 18.22 4.36
CA GLY A 264 -24.32 19.66 4.54
C GLY A 264 -23.23 20.27 5.42
N ILE A 265 -23.14 21.60 5.42
CA ILE A 265 -21.99 22.31 6.01
C ILE A 265 -21.90 22.20 7.54
N GLN A 266 -23.03 22.09 8.25
CA GLN A 266 -23.03 21.90 9.71
C GLN A 266 -22.43 20.53 10.08
N HIS A 267 -22.90 19.46 9.42
CA HIS A 267 -22.36 18.11 9.60
C HIS A 267 -20.87 18.03 9.26
N PHE A 268 -20.44 18.74 8.20
CA PHE A 268 -19.02 18.89 7.87
C PHE A 268 -18.23 19.50 9.04
N ARG A 269 -18.67 20.64 9.59
CA ARG A 269 -17.99 21.31 10.71
C ARG A 269 -17.96 20.44 11.96
N ASP A 270 -19.06 19.76 12.29
CA ASP A 270 -19.13 18.89 13.46
C ASP A 270 -18.12 17.73 13.37
N ILE A 271 -18.03 17.08 12.21
CA ILE A 271 -17.04 16.01 11.98
C ILE A 271 -15.62 16.57 12.09
N ILE A 272 -15.35 17.73 11.48
CA ILE A 272 -14.03 18.34 11.52
C ILE A 272 -13.63 18.68 12.96
N CYS A 273 -14.52 19.27 13.76
CA CYS A 273 -14.27 19.56 15.17
C CYS A 273 -14.04 18.28 15.99
N LYS A 274 -14.87 17.25 15.77
CA LYS A 274 -14.74 15.97 16.49
C LYS A 274 -13.43 15.25 16.15
N GLU A 275 -13.11 15.13 14.85
CA GLU A 275 -11.87 14.50 14.41
C GLU A 275 -10.64 15.32 14.81
N ALA A 276 -10.71 16.66 14.79
CA ALA A 276 -9.61 17.50 15.27
C ALA A 276 -9.31 17.27 16.76
N ALA A 277 -10.32 16.98 17.58
CA ALA A 277 -10.15 16.67 19.00
C ALA A 277 -9.57 15.27 19.26
N GLU A 278 -9.87 14.29 18.42
CA GLU A 278 -9.54 12.87 18.65
C GLU A 278 -8.36 12.35 17.80
N SER A 279 -8.06 12.98 16.66
CA SER A 279 -7.22 12.42 15.60
C SER A 279 -5.79 12.98 15.56
N LYS A 280 -4.88 12.20 14.96
CA LYS A 280 -3.48 12.59 14.67
C LYS A 280 -3.22 12.85 13.17
N HIS A 281 -4.28 12.98 12.38
CA HIS A 281 -4.20 13.24 10.95
C HIS A 281 -4.60 14.69 10.70
N ASP A 282 -4.22 15.25 9.56
CA ASP A 282 -4.51 16.65 9.21
C ASP A 282 -5.69 16.79 8.25
N TYR A 283 -6.26 15.66 7.79
CA TYR A 283 -7.32 15.65 6.78
C TYR A 283 -8.43 14.65 7.06
N VAL A 284 -9.64 15.04 6.68
CA VAL A 284 -10.85 14.19 6.62
C VAL A 284 -11.29 14.12 5.17
N ILE A 285 -11.71 12.94 4.72
CA ILE A 285 -12.19 12.75 3.34
C ILE A 285 -13.71 12.68 3.38
N PHE A 286 -14.34 13.55 2.60
CA PHE A 286 -15.77 13.53 2.35
C PHE A 286 -16.04 12.99 0.96
N SER A 287 -16.98 12.07 0.85
CA SER A 287 -17.42 11.50 -0.41
C SER A 287 -18.84 11.95 -0.77
N ASN A 288 -19.21 11.70 -2.02
CA ASN A 288 -20.52 12.02 -2.59
C ASN A 288 -20.84 13.53 -2.62
N ILE A 289 -19.83 14.36 -2.86
CA ILE A 289 -19.99 15.79 -3.10
C ILE A 289 -19.92 16.01 -4.62
N ASP A 290 -21.05 16.35 -5.24
CA ASP A 290 -21.06 16.80 -6.64
C ASP A 290 -20.57 18.26 -6.76
N GLU A 291 -20.25 18.67 -7.98
CA GLU A 291 -19.68 20.00 -8.25
C GLU A 291 -20.61 21.15 -7.85
N TYR A 292 -21.92 21.00 -8.03
CA TYR A 292 -22.89 22.02 -7.61
C TYR A 292 -22.92 22.14 -6.08
N THR A 293 -22.98 21.01 -5.37
CA THR A 293 -22.90 21.00 -3.90
C THR A 293 -21.58 21.59 -3.40
N PHE A 294 -20.46 21.29 -4.07
CA PHE A 294 -19.16 21.87 -3.72
C PHE A 294 -19.17 23.40 -3.86
N LEU A 295 -19.57 23.91 -5.02
CA LEU A 295 -19.61 25.35 -5.30
C LEU A 295 -20.59 26.11 -4.39
N ARG A 296 -21.67 25.46 -3.95
CA ARG A 296 -22.67 26.04 -3.03
C ARG A 296 -22.18 26.07 -1.58
N ASP A 297 -21.64 24.95 -1.08
CA ASP A 297 -21.36 24.78 0.35
C ASP A 297 -19.94 25.23 0.74
N PHE A 298 -19.00 25.24 -0.21
CA PHE A 298 -17.58 25.56 0.03
C PHE A 298 -17.18 26.85 -0.70
N ASP A 299 -17.91 27.92 -0.39
CA ASP A 299 -17.69 29.26 -0.92
C ASP A 299 -16.45 29.95 -0.30
N GLU A 300 -16.29 31.27 -0.52
CA GLU A 300 -15.17 32.04 0.03
C GLU A 300 -15.02 31.90 1.56
N SER A 301 -16.12 31.66 2.30
CA SER A 301 -16.10 31.56 3.75
C SER A 301 -15.47 30.26 4.26
N GLN A 302 -15.51 29.18 3.48
CA GLN A 302 -14.95 27.88 3.83
C GLN A 302 -13.61 27.62 3.15
N ARG A 303 -13.01 28.66 2.56
CA ARG A 303 -11.74 28.57 1.82
C ARG A 303 -10.62 27.90 2.61
N GLN A 304 -10.56 28.03 3.92
CA GLN A 304 -9.49 27.44 4.73
C GLN A 304 -9.75 25.98 5.15
N SER A 305 -10.98 25.48 4.93
CA SER A 305 -11.44 24.20 5.48
C SER A 305 -11.19 22.98 4.57
N TYR A 306 -10.61 23.17 3.39
CA TYR A 306 -10.32 22.07 2.46
C TYR A 306 -9.00 22.27 1.70
N SER A 307 -8.51 21.17 1.10
CA SER A 307 -7.26 21.14 0.34
C SER A 307 -7.46 20.76 -1.13
N ASP A 308 -8.33 19.78 -1.40
CA ASP A 308 -8.54 19.23 -2.72
C ASP A 308 -10.00 18.84 -2.94
N PHE A 309 -10.51 19.08 -4.14
CA PHE A 309 -11.78 18.52 -4.60
C PHE A 309 -11.59 17.82 -5.95
N PHE A 310 -12.14 16.63 -6.08
CA PHE A 310 -12.06 15.79 -7.27
C PHE A 310 -13.47 15.56 -7.85
N PRO A 311 -13.90 16.35 -8.85
CA PRO A 311 -15.27 16.29 -9.38
C PRO A 311 -15.66 14.90 -9.92
N GLN A 312 -14.73 14.23 -10.63
CA GLN A 312 -14.99 12.94 -11.29
C GLN A 312 -15.32 11.81 -10.32
N VAL A 313 -14.76 11.87 -9.10
CA VAL A 313 -14.96 10.86 -8.05
C VAL A 313 -15.75 11.41 -6.86
N ARG A 314 -16.30 12.63 -6.99
CA ARG A 314 -17.13 13.31 -5.98
C ARG A 314 -16.52 13.31 -4.59
N THR A 315 -15.22 13.59 -4.50
CA THR A 315 -14.44 13.47 -3.26
C THR A 315 -13.81 14.81 -2.89
N LEU A 316 -14.00 15.24 -1.65
CA LEU A 316 -13.40 16.41 -1.03
C LEU A 316 -12.40 15.97 0.05
N VAL A 317 -11.20 16.51 0.02
CA VAL A 317 -10.20 16.36 1.07
C VAL A 317 -10.24 17.60 1.94
N ALA A 318 -10.99 17.49 3.04
CA ALA A 318 -11.14 18.53 4.03
C ALA A 318 -9.89 18.63 4.89
N ARG A 319 -9.49 19.85 5.24
CA ARG A 319 -8.37 20.14 6.12
C ARG A 319 -8.93 20.29 7.53
N MET A 320 -8.37 19.56 8.49
CA MET A 320 -8.63 19.84 9.90
C MET A 320 -7.92 21.14 10.29
N PRO A 321 -8.50 21.96 11.20
CA PRO A 321 -7.83 23.16 11.70
C PRO A 321 -6.40 22.78 12.13
N ALA A 322 -5.43 23.50 11.59
CA ALA A 322 -4.03 23.10 11.63
C ALA A 322 -3.56 22.92 13.07
N SER A 323 -2.68 21.94 13.29
CA SER A 323 -1.70 22.06 14.36
C SER A 323 -0.94 23.36 14.12
N GLU A 324 -0.90 24.29 15.09
CA GLU A 324 -0.27 25.63 14.99
C GLU A 324 1.10 25.61 14.28
N VAL A 325 1.83 24.51 14.43
CA VAL A 325 3.16 24.22 13.90
C VAL A 325 3.24 24.17 12.38
N HIS A 326 2.20 23.69 11.70
CA HIS A 326 2.18 23.57 10.24
C HIS A 326 1.99 24.94 9.56
N GLU A 327 1.17 25.79 10.19
CA GLU A 327 1.01 27.18 9.78
C GLU A 327 2.33 27.93 9.99
N GLU A 328 2.98 27.71 11.14
CA GLU A 328 4.29 28.30 11.47
C GLU A 328 5.35 28.00 10.40
N ALA A 329 5.49 26.74 9.96
CA ALA A 329 6.58 26.35 9.07
C ALA A 329 6.57 27.00 7.67
N HIS A 330 5.38 27.19 7.07
CA HIS A 330 5.32 27.94 5.81
C HIS A 330 5.26 29.44 6.04
N ALA A 331 4.67 29.90 7.15
CA ALA A 331 4.65 31.31 7.52
C ALA A 331 6.09 31.84 7.66
N GLU A 332 6.97 31.13 8.36
CA GLU A 332 8.35 31.56 8.59
C GLU A 332 9.20 31.56 7.31
N LEU A 333 9.02 30.55 6.44
CA LEU A 333 9.65 30.56 5.13
C LEU A 333 9.14 31.73 4.27
N ASN A 334 7.84 32.00 4.30
CA ASN A 334 7.23 33.13 3.58
C ASN A 334 7.72 34.48 4.14
N ASN A 335 7.79 34.65 5.46
CA ASN A 335 8.24 35.87 6.11
C ASN A 335 9.68 36.18 5.71
N THR A 336 10.57 35.18 5.79
CA THR A 336 11.96 35.29 5.37
C THR A 336 12.08 35.64 3.88
N LEU A 337 11.27 35.02 3.02
CA LEU A 337 11.19 35.38 1.60
C LEU A 337 10.81 36.85 1.41
N MET A 338 9.75 37.31 2.08
CA MET A 338 9.26 38.69 1.95
C MET A 338 10.29 39.72 2.42
N ILE A 339 11.01 39.45 3.51
CA ILE A 339 12.10 40.30 4.00
C ILE A 339 13.21 40.43 2.96
N LYS A 340 13.65 39.30 2.37
CA LYS A 340 14.68 39.29 1.32
C LYS A 340 14.23 40.03 0.06
N LEU A 341 12.98 39.85 -0.36
CA LEU A 341 12.41 40.58 -1.49
C LEU A 341 12.27 42.09 -1.21
N ALA A 342 11.99 42.48 0.03
CA ALA A 342 11.93 43.88 0.44
C ALA A 342 13.32 44.52 0.43
N ALA A 343 14.35 43.80 0.90
CA ALA A 343 15.74 44.25 0.84
C ALA A 343 16.24 44.47 -0.61
N MET A 344 15.62 43.80 -1.58
CA MET A 344 15.89 43.98 -3.02
C MET A 344 14.94 44.98 -3.69
N ASN A 345 14.05 45.67 -2.94
CA ASN A 345 13.03 46.59 -3.48
C ASN A 345 12.07 45.99 -4.53
N VAL A 346 11.92 44.66 -4.57
CA VAL A 346 11.06 43.93 -5.51
C VAL A 346 9.81 43.34 -4.87
N ARG A 347 9.63 43.50 -3.55
CA ARG A 347 8.47 42.97 -2.80
C ARG A 347 7.12 43.36 -3.41
N SER A 348 6.97 44.61 -3.87
CA SER A 348 5.74 45.11 -4.48
C SER A 348 5.48 44.55 -5.89
N GLN A 349 6.48 43.94 -6.52
CA GLN A 349 6.38 43.34 -7.85
C GLN A 349 5.90 41.88 -7.79
N LEU A 350 5.75 41.29 -6.60
CA LEU A 350 5.29 39.92 -6.40
C LEU A 350 4.00 39.89 -5.57
N ARG A 351 2.94 39.31 -6.13
CA ARG A 351 1.71 39.02 -5.40
C ARG A 351 1.90 37.73 -4.60
N SER A 352 1.70 37.84 -3.29
CA SER A 352 1.55 36.71 -2.38
C SER A 352 0.07 36.38 -2.30
N LEU A 353 -0.31 35.19 -2.78
CA LEU A 353 -1.69 34.71 -2.80
C LEU A 353 -1.82 33.52 -1.84
N ILE A 354 -2.50 33.75 -0.72
CA ILE A 354 -2.82 32.72 0.25
C ILE A 354 -4.06 31.97 -0.24
N GLY A 355 -3.90 30.69 -0.56
CA GLY A 355 -5.05 29.82 -0.80
C GLY A 355 -5.93 30.16 -2.00
N ALA A 356 -5.36 30.69 -3.09
CA ALA A 356 -6.10 30.86 -4.34
C ALA A 356 -6.30 29.51 -5.03
N ASP A 357 -7.55 29.18 -5.39
CA ASP A 357 -7.88 27.89 -5.99
C ASP A 357 -7.37 27.80 -7.43
N VAL A 358 -6.74 26.67 -7.75
CA VAL A 358 -6.46 26.31 -9.14
C VAL A 358 -7.41 25.22 -9.56
N VAL A 359 -8.34 25.60 -10.42
CA VAL A 359 -9.41 24.74 -10.93
C VAL A 359 -8.98 24.14 -12.27
N THR A 360 -9.01 22.82 -12.35
CA THR A 360 -8.87 22.03 -13.57
C THR A 360 -10.08 21.10 -13.71
N PRO A 361 -10.40 20.58 -14.91
CA PRO A 361 -11.52 19.64 -15.08
C PRO A 361 -11.43 18.38 -14.20
N THR A 362 -10.22 18.03 -13.76
CA THR A 362 -9.96 16.81 -12.97
C THR A 362 -9.79 17.06 -11.48
N ARG A 363 -9.44 18.29 -11.09
CA ARG A 363 -9.03 18.62 -9.71
C ARG A 363 -9.13 20.12 -9.47
N THR A 364 -9.74 20.49 -8.36
CA THR A 364 -9.58 21.81 -7.74
C THR A 364 -8.60 21.64 -6.60
N LYS A 365 -7.47 22.34 -6.67
CA LYS A 365 -6.42 22.28 -5.64
C LYS A 365 -6.12 23.66 -5.08
N LYS A 366 -5.89 23.69 -3.78
CA LYS A 366 -5.50 24.89 -3.04
C LYS A 366 -4.06 24.77 -2.51
N PRO A 367 -3.13 25.64 -2.93
CA PRO A 367 -1.80 25.71 -2.34
C PRO A 367 -1.86 26.36 -0.95
N HIS A 368 -0.91 26.04 -0.08
CA HIS A 368 -0.76 26.75 1.19
C HIS A 368 -0.40 28.21 0.94
N GLN A 369 0.61 28.41 0.10
CA GLN A 369 1.10 29.72 -0.27
C GLN A 369 1.51 29.70 -1.74
N SER A 370 1.17 30.75 -2.49
CA SER A 370 1.52 30.86 -3.90
C SER A 370 1.97 32.26 -4.27
N TYR A 371 2.78 32.36 -5.31
CA TYR A 371 3.42 33.60 -5.73
C TYR A 371 3.27 33.82 -7.21
N LYS A 372 2.90 35.05 -7.58
CA LYS A 372 2.72 35.45 -8.97
C LYS A 372 3.28 36.85 -9.18
N PRO A 373 4.10 37.10 -10.22
CA PRO A 373 4.58 38.44 -10.51
C PRO A 373 3.42 39.35 -10.93
N VAL A 374 3.54 40.64 -10.60
CA VAL A 374 2.55 41.67 -10.97
C VAL A 374 2.60 41.96 -12.47
N LYS A 375 3.80 41.93 -13.06
CA LYS A 375 4.05 42.02 -14.50
C LYS A 375 4.65 40.71 -14.98
N PHE A 376 4.13 40.13 -16.04
CA PHE A 376 4.62 38.88 -16.61
C PHE A 376 4.66 38.96 -18.15
N PRO A 377 5.47 38.10 -18.80
CA PRO A 377 5.55 38.00 -20.25
C PRO A 377 4.20 37.77 -20.94
N ALA A 378 4.08 38.17 -22.21
CA ALA A 378 2.82 38.10 -22.98
C ALA A 378 2.32 36.67 -23.22
N ASP A 379 3.23 35.69 -23.23
CA ASP A 379 2.97 34.26 -23.37
C ASP A 379 2.53 33.59 -22.05
N TYR A 380 2.58 34.30 -20.92
CA TYR A 380 2.10 33.79 -19.64
C TYR A 380 0.61 34.06 -19.45
N SER A 381 -0.20 33.00 -19.33
CA SER A 381 -1.66 33.15 -19.21
C SER A 381 -2.10 33.82 -17.91
N GLY A 382 -1.25 33.77 -16.88
CA GLY A 382 -1.59 34.26 -15.56
C GLY A 382 -2.57 33.35 -14.79
N ARG A 383 -2.95 32.20 -15.35
CA ARG A 383 -3.82 31.24 -14.65
C ARG A 383 -3.09 30.54 -13.51
N TRP A 384 -1.81 30.24 -13.70
CA TRP A 384 -0.99 29.56 -12.70
C TRP A 384 -0.15 30.58 -11.91
N PRO A 385 0.29 30.23 -10.70
CA PRO A 385 1.38 30.93 -10.02
C PRO A 385 2.74 30.54 -10.61
N SER A 386 3.75 31.36 -10.36
CA SER A 386 5.15 31.11 -10.72
C SER A 386 5.84 30.16 -9.74
N MET A 387 5.43 30.22 -8.46
CA MET A 387 5.92 29.36 -7.38
C MET A 387 4.80 29.02 -6.39
N VAL A 388 4.83 27.80 -5.85
CA VAL A 388 3.94 27.39 -4.74
C VAL A 388 4.76 26.77 -3.60
N ILE A 389 4.27 26.94 -2.37
CA ILE A 389 4.75 26.24 -1.19
C ILE A 389 3.65 25.29 -0.70
N GLU A 390 4.04 24.06 -0.39
CA GLU A 390 3.19 23.02 0.17
C GLU A 390 3.79 22.48 1.46
N THR A 391 3.10 22.63 2.59
CA THR A 391 3.50 22.10 3.89
C THR A 391 2.71 20.86 4.26
N ALA A 392 3.35 19.88 4.91
CA ALA A 392 2.65 18.77 5.57
C ALA A 392 3.28 18.44 6.92
N PHE A 393 2.42 18.07 7.88
CA PHE A 393 2.80 17.68 9.23
C PHE A 393 2.51 16.18 9.44
N SER A 394 3.42 15.43 10.08
CA SER A 394 3.19 14.03 10.51
C SER A 394 2.87 12.96 9.41
N GLU A 395 2.58 13.34 8.16
CA GLU A 395 2.28 12.45 7.03
C GLU A 395 3.45 12.28 6.03
N SER A 396 3.39 11.21 5.22
CA SER A 396 4.48 10.76 4.36
C SER A 396 4.79 11.76 3.25
N GLN A 397 6.08 12.14 3.10
CA GLN A 397 6.66 12.88 1.98
C GLN A 397 6.10 12.48 0.59
N SER A 398 5.59 11.25 0.44
CA SER A 398 4.87 10.77 -0.74
C SER A 398 3.67 11.63 -1.16
N LYS A 399 2.89 12.22 -0.22
CA LYS A 399 1.76 13.11 -0.57
C LYS A 399 2.28 14.41 -1.17
N LEU A 400 3.22 15.07 -0.46
CA LEU A 400 3.89 16.28 -0.93
C LEU A 400 4.55 16.09 -2.30
N ALA A 401 5.22 14.96 -2.51
CA ALA A 401 5.81 14.60 -3.80
C ALA A 401 4.75 14.45 -4.92
N ASN A 402 3.59 13.86 -4.61
CA ASN A 402 2.49 13.75 -5.57
C ASN A 402 1.86 15.12 -5.88
N ASP A 403 1.75 16.00 -4.89
CA ASP A 403 1.26 17.35 -5.06
C ASP A 403 2.22 18.19 -5.92
N ALA A 404 3.52 18.14 -5.64
CA ALA A 404 4.54 18.82 -6.43
C ALA A 404 4.56 18.35 -7.90
N ARG A 405 4.49 17.03 -8.13
CA ARG A 405 4.38 16.46 -9.48
C ARG A 405 3.11 16.93 -10.20
N TRP A 406 1.98 16.96 -9.51
CA TRP A 406 0.73 17.42 -10.11
C TRP A 406 0.82 18.90 -10.49
N TRP A 407 1.29 19.74 -9.59
CA TRP A 407 1.47 21.18 -9.83
C TRP A 407 2.32 21.46 -11.06
N LEU A 408 3.49 20.83 -11.17
CA LEU A 408 4.40 21.02 -12.30
C LEU A 408 3.81 20.48 -13.61
N ASN A 409 3.22 19.28 -13.59
CA ASN A 409 2.63 18.69 -14.80
C ASN A 409 1.37 19.42 -15.28
N ALA A 410 0.47 19.78 -14.38
CA ALA A 410 -0.81 20.38 -14.72
C ALA A 410 -0.66 21.83 -15.20
N SER A 411 0.40 22.53 -14.76
CA SER A 411 0.68 23.91 -15.18
C SER A 411 1.11 24.07 -16.63
N GLY A 412 1.47 22.98 -17.32
CA GLY A 412 2.01 23.06 -18.68
C GLY A 412 3.32 23.84 -18.78
N GLY A 413 4.06 23.97 -17.68
CA GLY A 413 5.32 24.71 -17.61
C GLY A 413 5.20 26.17 -17.17
N GLU A 414 4.01 26.69 -16.88
CA GLU A 414 3.84 28.03 -16.30
C GLU A 414 4.39 28.11 -14.86
N LEU A 415 4.14 27.08 -14.05
CA LEU A 415 4.71 26.97 -12.72
C LEU A 415 6.16 26.51 -12.80
N LYS A 416 7.09 27.30 -12.24
CA LYS A 416 8.52 27.03 -12.35
C LYS A 416 9.05 26.23 -11.17
N THR A 417 8.57 26.53 -9.97
CA THR A 417 9.12 25.97 -8.73
C THR A 417 8.02 25.54 -7.76
N VAL A 418 8.15 24.35 -7.19
CA VAL A 418 7.35 23.92 -6.02
C VAL A 418 8.30 23.69 -4.85
N ILE A 419 8.02 24.34 -3.72
CA ILE A 419 8.72 24.07 -2.46
C ILE A 419 7.81 23.22 -1.58
N THR A 420 8.28 22.05 -1.16
CA THR A 420 7.54 21.22 -0.21
C THR A 420 8.26 21.16 1.13
N ILE A 421 7.56 21.45 2.22
CA ILE A 421 8.11 21.43 3.58
C ILE A 421 7.43 20.29 4.35
N ALA A 422 8.22 19.34 4.83
CA ALA A 422 7.75 18.21 5.63
C ALA A 422 8.24 18.35 7.07
N VAL A 423 7.33 18.52 8.02
CA VAL A 423 7.64 18.62 9.45
C VAL A 423 7.36 17.29 10.15
N GLN A 424 8.40 16.68 10.73
CA GLN A 424 8.34 15.38 11.41
C GLN A 424 8.54 15.54 12.93
N LYS A 425 7.46 15.84 13.68
CA LYS A 425 7.49 16.06 15.15
C LYS A 425 8.27 14.99 15.92
N LYS A 426 8.10 13.71 15.59
CA LYS A 426 8.72 12.60 16.33
C LYS A 426 10.23 12.46 16.15
N ARG A 427 10.78 13.01 15.07
CA ARG A 427 12.21 12.91 14.76
C ARG A 427 12.89 14.26 14.84
N GLU A 428 12.17 15.30 15.28
CA GLU A 428 12.61 16.70 15.23
C GLU A 428 13.33 16.99 13.91
N ALA A 429 12.65 16.72 12.80
CA ALA A 429 13.22 16.85 11.48
C ALA A 429 12.29 17.68 10.57
N ILE A 430 12.87 18.64 9.87
CA ILE A 430 12.19 19.45 8.84
C ILE A 430 12.93 19.23 7.53
N THR A 431 12.20 18.82 6.50
CA THR A 431 12.77 18.63 5.15
C THR A 431 12.13 19.63 4.19
N ILE A 432 12.95 20.38 3.46
CA ILE A 432 12.51 21.28 2.39
C ILE A 432 13.02 20.70 1.07
N ASP A 433 12.10 20.29 0.20
CA ASP A 433 12.42 19.85 -1.16
C ASP A 433 11.98 20.93 -2.15
N LYS A 434 12.91 21.33 -3.00
CA LYS A 434 12.65 22.19 -4.17
C LYS A 434 12.49 21.30 -5.39
N TRP A 435 11.35 21.42 -6.03
CA TRP A 435 10.97 20.63 -7.21
C TRP A 435 10.86 21.51 -8.43
N GLU A 436 11.32 20.97 -9.55
CA GLU A 436 11.24 21.59 -10.86
C GLU A 436 10.99 20.54 -11.94
N ALA A 437 10.49 21.00 -13.08
CA ALA A 437 10.36 20.17 -14.26
C ALA A 437 11.71 20.14 -14.99
N ILE A 438 12.35 18.97 -15.05
CA ILE A 438 13.65 18.76 -15.71
C ILE A 438 13.45 18.08 -17.06
N SER A 439 14.19 18.50 -18.08
CA SER A 439 14.18 17.84 -19.38
C SER A 439 14.77 16.43 -19.30
N ARG A 440 13.95 15.43 -19.64
CA ARG A 440 14.29 14.00 -19.68
C ARG A 440 13.80 13.40 -21.00
N PRO A 441 14.43 13.76 -22.13
CA PRO A 441 13.99 13.33 -23.45
C PRO A 441 13.93 11.80 -23.55
N THR A 442 12.88 11.30 -24.20
CA THR A 442 12.71 9.87 -24.52
C THR A 442 12.52 9.69 -26.02
N ARG A 443 12.75 8.48 -26.55
CA ARG A 443 12.55 8.19 -27.98
C ARG A 443 11.15 8.54 -28.50
N GLY A 444 10.12 8.47 -27.64
CA GLY A 444 8.73 8.79 -27.98
C GLY A 444 8.30 10.22 -27.64
N ASP A 445 9.12 10.97 -26.88
CA ASP A 445 8.84 12.34 -26.49
C ASP A 445 10.17 13.07 -26.21
N PRO A 446 10.73 13.76 -27.23
CA PRO A 446 11.96 14.54 -27.10
C PRO A 446 11.82 15.77 -26.19
N GLY A 447 10.60 16.27 -25.99
CA GLY A 447 10.31 17.44 -25.16
C GLY A 447 9.92 17.09 -23.73
N LYS A 448 10.03 15.81 -23.34
CA LYS A 448 9.51 15.33 -22.06
C LYS A 448 10.13 16.04 -20.87
N MET A 449 9.28 16.69 -20.09
CA MET A 449 9.64 17.29 -18.82
C MET A 449 9.18 16.39 -17.68
N VAL A 450 10.05 16.17 -16.68
CA VAL A 450 9.77 15.29 -15.54
C VAL A 450 9.98 16.07 -14.24
N PRO A 451 8.98 16.14 -13.35
CA PRO A 451 9.14 16.75 -12.04
C PRO A 451 10.11 15.96 -11.16
N GLU A 452 11.20 16.59 -10.75
CA GLU A 452 12.24 16.00 -9.89
C GLU A 452 12.62 16.98 -8.78
N VAL A 453 13.15 16.45 -7.67
CA VAL A 453 13.74 17.26 -6.61
C VAL A 453 15.10 17.73 -7.09
N VAL A 454 15.26 19.03 -7.31
CA VAL A 454 16.54 19.65 -7.72
C VAL A 454 17.39 20.03 -6.53
N GLN A 455 16.77 20.31 -5.38
CA GLN A 455 17.47 20.62 -4.14
C GLN A 455 16.69 20.08 -2.94
N LYS A 456 17.41 19.52 -1.96
CA LYS A 456 16.85 18.99 -0.71
C LYS A 456 17.65 19.56 0.46
N VAL A 457 16.96 20.25 1.36
CA VAL A 457 17.49 20.70 2.64
C VAL A 457 16.87 19.87 3.74
N THR A 458 17.69 19.34 4.64
CA THR A 458 17.21 18.61 5.82
C THR A 458 17.79 19.24 7.08
N MET A 459 16.91 19.65 7.98
CA MET A 459 17.20 20.20 9.29
C MET A 459 16.79 19.18 10.35
N THR A 460 17.69 18.81 11.25
CA THR A 460 17.45 17.80 12.29
C THR A 460 17.98 18.27 13.63
N ARG A 461 17.33 17.88 14.72
CA ARG A 461 17.78 18.11 16.09
C ARG A 461 17.73 16.81 16.89
N GLU A 462 18.66 16.65 17.83
CA GLU A 462 18.78 15.45 18.67
C GLU A 462 17.94 15.51 19.97
N GLY A 463 16.93 16.39 20.04
CA GLY A 463 16.09 16.58 21.23
C GLY A 463 16.52 17.74 22.12
N GLY A 464 15.54 18.49 22.64
CA GLY A 464 15.78 19.60 23.58
C GLY A 464 16.46 20.81 22.92
N ASP A 465 17.42 21.42 23.62
CA ASP A 465 18.18 22.59 23.15
C ASP A 465 19.43 22.23 22.32
N ALA A 466 19.48 21.02 21.75
CA ALA A 466 20.59 20.62 20.89
C ALA A 466 20.67 21.51 19.63
N PRO A 467 21.87 21.78 19.11
CA PRO A 467 22.04 22.62 17.93
C PRO A 467 21.39 21.98 16.70
N VAL A 468 20.81 22.81 15.84
CA VAL A 468 20.21 22.39 14.57
C VAL A 468 21.30 21.91 13.61
N HIS A 469 21.22 20.65 13.18
CA HIS A 469 22.08 20.13 12.12
C HIS A 469 21.39 20.28 10.76
N ILE A 470 22.03 20.98 9.83
CA ILE A 470 21.47 21.29 8.51
C ILE A 470 22.34 20.67 7.41
N THR A 471 21.69 19.97 6.48
CA THR A 471 22.32 19.40 5.28
C THR A 471 21.65 19.95 4.02
N GLY A 472 22.43 20.20 2.97
CA GLY A 472 21.92 20.68 1.67
C GLY A 472 21.67 22.20 1.56
N ALA A 473 22.01 22.97 2.59
CA ALA A 473 21.99 24.44 2.57
C ALA A 473 23.10 25.04 1.66
N PRO A 474 22.94 26.28 1.15
CA PRO A 474 21.77 27.15 1.30
C PRO A 474 20.64 26.78 0.33
N LEU A 475 19.37 27.00 0.70
CA LEU A 475 18.25 26.87 -0.25
C LEU A 475 18.24 28.10 -1.17
N ILE A 476 18.21 27.89 -2.49
CA ILE A 476 18.25 28.98 -3.48
C ILE A 476 16.95 28.98 -4.28
N ILE A 477 16.27 30.13 -4.32
CA ILE A 477 15.13 30.38 -5.20
C ILE A 477 15.57 31.40 -6.25
N GLU A 478 15.60 30.97 -7.51
CA GLU A 478 16.08 31.76 -8.63
C GLU A 478 15.12 32.92 -8.89
N PHE A 479 15.68 34.11 -9.03
CA PHE A 479 14.90 35.32 -9.29
C PHE A 479 14.05 35.18 -10.55
N GLU A 480 14.67 34.64 -11.62
CA GLU A 480 14.02 34.48 -12.92
C GLU A 480 12.81 33.56 -12.86
N LYS A 481 12.86 32.49 -12.06
CA LYS A 481 11.75 31.55 -11.89
C LYS A 481 10.60 32.16 -11.09
N LEU A 482 10.91 33.07 -10.17
CA LEU A 482 9.93 33.75 -9.32
C LEU A 482 9.26 34.95 -10.00
N PHE A 483 10.03 35.72 -10.78
CA PHE A 483 9.55 36.95 -11.43
C PHE A 483 9.25 36.79 -12.92
N LEU A 484 9.61 35.65 -13.52
CA LEU A 484 9.45 35.37 -14.96
C LEU A 484 10.16 36.40 -15.85
N ARG A 485 11.28 36.94 -15.37
CA ARG A 485 12.17 37.85 -16.10
C ARG A 485 13.59 37.78 -15.52
N PRO A 486 14.63 38.16 -16.29
CA PRO A 486 15.98 38.26 -15.77
C PRO A 486 16.08 39.23 -14.59
N ALA A 487 17.02 38.95 -13.68
CA ALA A 487 17.37 39.87 -12.60
C ALA A 487 18.16 41.05 -13.14
N GLU A 488 17.85 42.26 -12.66
CA GLU A 488 18.62 43.46 -12.95
C GLU A 488 19.64 43.70 -11.83
N GLU A 489 20.85 43.14 -11.98
CA GLU A 489 21.89 43.19 -10.93
C GLU A 489 22.26 44.63 -10.51
N GLU A 490 22.23 45.58 -11.44
CA GLU A 490 22.47 47.01 -11.18
C GLU A 490 21.46 47.61 -10.19
N LYS A 491 20.26 47.03 -10.09
CA LYS A 491 19.22 47.42 -9.12
C LYS A 491 19.26 46.61 -7.83
N GLY A 492 20.26 45.73 -7.67
CA GLY A 492 20.40 44.85 -6.52
C GLY A 492 19.50 43.61 -6.55
N GLU A 493 18.88 43.31 -7.70
CA GLU A 493 18.08 42.10 -7.88
C GLU A 493 18.99 40.88 -8.05
N ARG A 494 18.67 39.79 -7.35
CA ARG A 494 19.45 38.54 -7.34
C ARG A 494 18.61 37.38 -6.82
N ASP A 495 19.16 36.18 -6.91
CA ASP A 495 18.54 34.99 -6.35
C ASP A 495 18.31 35.11 -4.84
N VAL A 496 17.19 34.55 -4.38
CA VAL A 496 16.86 34.54 -2.96
C VAL A 496 17.56 33.35 -2.31
N VAL A 497 18.59 33.65 -1.51
CA VAL A 497 19.38 32.66 -0.78
C VAL A 497 18.93 32.59 0.68
N PHE A 498 18.45 31.42 1.11
CA PHE A 498 18.22 31.10 2.51
C PHE A 498 19.50 30.45 3.05
N SER A 499 20.25 31.23 3.82
CA SER A 499 21.51 30.79 4.41
C SER A 499 21.30 29.69 5.46
N HIS A 500 22.40 29.09 5.91
CA HIS A 500 22.38 28.17 7.04
C HIS A 500 21.69 28.81 8.27
N ASP A 501 22.01 30.07 8.57
CA ASP A 501 21.45 30.79 9.72
C ASP A 501 19.94 31.02 9.58
N ASN A 502 19.47 31.41 8.37
CA ASN A 502 18.03 31.58 8.15
C ASN A 502 17.28 30.25 8.31
N LEU A 503 17.87 29.15 7.83
CA LEU A 503 17.27 27.83 7.95
C LEU A 503 17.26 27.33 9.40
N ALA A 504 18.32 27.62 10.16
CA ALA A 504 18.38 27.31 11.59
C ALA A 504 17.30 28.07 12.37
N GLU A 505 17.16 29.38 12.13
CA GLU A 505 16.15 30.24 12.74
C GLU A 505 14.72 29.74 12.45
N ILE A 506 14.42 29.40 11.19
CA ILE A 506 13.14 28.81 10.82
C ILE A 506 12.92 27.49 11.56
N ALA A 507 13.93 26.63 11.68
CA ALA A 507 13.80 25.35 12.36
C ALA A 507 13.51 25.53 13.86
N ASP A 508 14.20 26.46 14.52
CA ASP A 508 14.00 26.76 15.94
C ASP A 508 12.62 27.35 16.20
N LEU A 509 12.14 28.29 15.38
CA LEU A 509 10.79 28.85 15.51
C LEU A 509 9.72 27.76 15.37
N VAL A 510 9.83 26.89 14.35
CA VAL A 510 8.90 25.79 14.13
C VAL A 510 8.92 24.78 15.28
N TRP A 511 10.10 24.47 15.84
CA TRP A 511 10.22 23.53 16.95
C TRP A 511 9.84 24.14 18.31
N ASN A 512 10.00 25.45 18.50
CA ASN A 512 9.54 26.13 19.71
C ASN A 512 8.01 26.19 19.74
N GLY A 513 7.35 26.44 18.60
CA GLY A 513 5.89 26.31 18.48
C GLY A 513 5.36 24.89 18.74
N LEU A 514 6.20 23.86 18.60
CA LEU A 514 5.85 22.47 18.97
C LEU A 514 5.85 22.21 20.48
N SER A 515 6.56 23.02 21.26
CA SER A 515 6.74 22.84 22.71
C SER A 515 5.63 23.51 23.52
N THR A 516 5.04 24.58 23.00
CA THR A 516 3.95 25.36 23.62
C THR A 516 2.56 24.75 23.43
N SER A 517 2.42 23.78 22.50
CA SER A 517 1.15 23.14 22.11
C SER A 517 0.91 21.76 22.75
N ASN A 518 1.64 21.43 23.83
CA ASN A 518 1.50 20.18 24.58
C ASN A 518 0.69 20.33 25.87
#